data_AF-A0A9E1ZM92-F1
#
_entry.id   AF-A0A9E1ZM92-F1
#
_cell.length_a   1.000
_cell.length_b   1.000
_cell.length_c   1.000
_cell.angle_alpha   90.00
_cell.angle_beta   90.00
_cell.angle_gamma   90.00
#
_symmetry.space_group_name_H-M   'P 1'
#
loop_
_entity.id
_entity.type
_entity.pdbx_description
1 polymer ?
#
loop_
_entity_poly.entity_id
_entity_poly.type
_entity_poly.pdbx_seq_one_letter_code
_entity_poly.pdbx_strand_id
1 'polypeptide(L)'
;MRFETPALAGGTVRSGDFLISLWLICDPRDASDDPDFPWQERTEVRYMSFLYNWEYLGPPLDQEAKESLTFNGEIIDTHRIAPERNLARGSSSTSYRSINTKEQIVARAIAAGEPVDIILTISGSETLAEVHLRALFEETPDGYRLLSATIQKNTELP
;
A
#
# COMPACT_ATOMS: atom_id res chain seq x y z
N MET A 1 12.39 5.48 -18.25
CA MET A 1 13.08 5.89 -17.01
C MET A 1 12.65 4.94 -15.92
N ARG A 2 13.59 4.20 -15.31
CA ARG A 2 13.32 3.51 -14.05
C ARG A 2 13.30 4.59 -12.98
N PHE A 3 12.12 5.01 -12.54
CA PHE A 3 12.03 5.77 -11.31
C PHE A 3 12.42 4.82 -10.19
N GLU A 4 13.65 4.95 -9.68
CA GLU A 4 14.01 4.36 -8.38
C GLU A 4 13.35 5.22 -7.32
N THR A 5 12.02 5.15 -7.25
CA THR A 5 11.27 5.81 -6.18
C THR A 5 11.67 5.16 -4.86
N PRO A 6 12.22 5.92 -3.90
CA PRO A 6 12.66 5.34 -2.64
C PRO A 6 11.47 4.69 -1.93
N ALA A 7 11.58 3.39 -1.68
CA ALA A 7 10.67 2.71 -0.78
C ALA A 7 11.00 3.11 0.66
N LEU A 8 10.02 3.69 1.35
CA LEU A 8 10.13 4.06 2.75
C LEU A 8 9.97 2.84 3.65
N ALA A 9 8.96 2.03 3.35
CA ALA A 9 8.63 0.83 4.09
C ALA A 9 7.75 -0.08 3.25
N GLY A 10 7.73 -1.34 3.62
CA GLY A 10 6.86 -2.32 2.99
C GLY A 10 7.53 -3.67 2.93
N GLY A 11 6.91 -4.55 2.14
CA GLY A 11 7.46 -5.86 1.91
C GLY A 11 6.52 -6.70 1.09
N THR A 12 6.91 -7.96 0.96
CA THR A 12 6.12 -8.99 0.30
C THR A 12 5.73 -10.03 1.33
N VAL A 13 4.43 -10.30 1.44
CA VAL A 13 3.86 -11.26 2.37
C VAL A 13 2.95 -12.22 1.61
N ARG A 14 2.99 -13.49 1.99
CA ARG A 14 2.02 -14.48 1.51
C ARG A 14 0.78 -14.48 2.40
N SER A 15 -0.39 -14.21 1.83
CA SER A 15 -1.70 -14.29 2.49
C SER A 15 -2.60 -15.22 1.69
N GLY A 16 -3.01 -16.33 2.30
CA GLY A 16 -3.68 -17.42 1.58
C GLY A 16 -2.85 -17.89 0.37
N ASP A 17 -3.51 -17.90 -0.79
CA ASP A 17 -2.92 -18.24 -2.09
C ASP A 17 -2.34 -17.04 -2.84
N PHE A 18 -2.21 -15.88 -2.20
CA PHE A 18 -1.66 -14.68 -2.82
C PHE A 18 -0.27 -14.36 -2.27
N LEU A 19 0.66 -14.03 -3.17
CA LEU A 19 1.87 -13.30 -2.83
C LEU A 19 1.59 -11.82 -3.06
N ILE A 20 1.60 -11.01 -1.99
CA ILE A 20 1.22 -9.60 -2.03
C ILE A 20 2.42 -8.77 -1.64
N SER A 21 2.80 -7.81 -2.48
CA SER A 21 3.74 -6.76 -2.10
C SER A 21 3.00 -5.46 -1.88
N LEU A 22 3.22 -4.83 -0.73
CA LEU A 22 2.66 -3.52 -0.39
C LEU A 22 3.79 -2.63 0.13
N TRP A 23 3.99 -1.50 -0.53
CA TRP A 23 5.09 -0.58 -0.28
C TRP A 23 4.58 0.84 -0.12
N LEU A 24 4.99 1.50 0.95
CA LEU A 24 4.97 2.93 1.11
C LEU A 24 6.21 3.53 0.43
N ILE A 25 6.01 4.52 -0.42
CA ILE A 25 7.07 5.15 -1.21
C ILE A 25 6.93 6.67 -1.16
N CYS A 26 8.03 7.40 -1.34
CA CYS A 26 7.96 8.85 -1.54
C CYS A 26 7.30 9.15 -2.89
N ASP A 27 6.34 10.07 -3.01
CA ASP A 27 5.79 10.41 -4.34
C ASP A 27 6.88 11.12 -5.18
N PRO A 28 7.31 10.57 -6.34
CA PRO A 28 8.30 11.22 -7.19
C PRO A 28 7.71 12.37 -8.03
N ARG A 29 6.37 12.51 -8.08
CA ARG A 29 5.68 13.45 -8.97
C ARG A 29 5.64 14.89 -8.45
N ASP A 30 5.88 15.08 -7.16
CA ASP A 30 6.17 16.38 -6.54
C ASP A 30 7.59 16.32 -5.94
N ALA A 31 8.57 16.23 -6.84
CA ALA A 31 9.96 16.38 -6.47
C ALA A 31 10.19 17.76 -5.83
N SER A 32 11.08 17.83 -4.85
CA SER A 32 11.60 19.09 -4.32
C SER A 32 11.85 20.11 -5.44
N ASP A 33 11.59 21.40 -5.18
CA ASP A 33 12.03 22.48 -6.06
C ASP A 33 13.57 22.56 -6.16
N ASP A 34 14.28 21.85 -5.27
CA ASP A 34 15.73 21.66 -5.28
C ASP A 34 16.13 20.46 -6.17
N PRO A 35 16.74 20.69 -7.35
CA PRO A 35 17.15 19.65 -8.29
C PRO A 35 18.36 18.84 -7.81
N ASP A 36 19.12 19.35 -6.84
CA ASP A 36 20.35 18.72 -6.34
C ASP A 36 20.11 17.90 -5.05
N PHE A 37 18.87 17.89 -4.53
CA PHE A 37 18.54 17.16 -3.32
C PHE A 37 18.77 15.65 -3.51
N PRO A 38 19.70 15.02 -2.76
CA PRO A 38 19.98 13.60 -2.91
C PRO A 38 18.74 12.77 -2.55
N TRP A 39 18.18 12.10 -3.54
CA TRP A 39 16.93 11.32 -3.41
C TRP A 39 16.97 10.27 -2.29
N GLN A 40 18.16 9.77 -1.96
CA GLN A 40 18.42 8.77 -0.93
C GLN A 40 18.41 9.35 0.49
N GLU A 41 18.48 10.67 0.64
CA GLU A 41 18.52 11.38 1.93
C GLU A 41 17.14 11.95 2.32
N ARG A 42 16.08 11.65 1.55
CA ARG A 42 14.71 12.02 1.92
C ARG A 42 14.30 11.28 3.19
N THR A 43 14.38 11.96 4.32
CA THR A 43 13.88 11.50 5.62
C THR A 43 12.47 12.03 5.92
N GLU A 44 11.95 12.91 5.05
CA GLU A 44 10.72 13.67 5.26
C GLU A 44 9.78 13.56 4.06
N VAL A 45 8.49 13.36 4.33
CA VAL A 45 7.51 13.01 3.29
C VAL A 45 6.40 14.04 3.16
N ARG A 46 6.54 14.95 2.18
CA ARG A 46 5.51 15.95 1.87
C ARG A 46 4.30 15.37 1.14
N TYR A 47 4.50 14.28 0.38
CA TYR A 47 3.46 13.48 -0.28
C TYR A 47 3.87 12.00 -0.30
N MET A 48 2.98 11.13 0.18
CA MET A 48 3.22 9.70 0.22
C MET A 48 2.46 9.02 -0.90
N SER A 49 3.10 8.04 -1.51
CA SER A 49 2.44 7.12 -2.41
C SER A 49 2.59 5.72 -1.88
N PHE A 50 1.83 4.82 -2.47
CA PHE A 50 2.01 3.41 -2.25
C PHE A 50 1.93 2.66 -3.56
N LEU A 51 2.75 1.63 -3.63
CA LEU A 51 2.81 0.67 -4.71
C LEU A 51 2.36 -0.66 -4.14
N TYR A 52 1.39 -1.29 -4.79
CA TYR A 52 1.03 -2.65 -4.45
C TYR A 52 0.99 -3.53 -5.69
N ASN A 53 1.37 -4.78 -5.49
CA ASN A 53 1.21 -5.84 -6.47
C ASN A 53 0.75 -7.11 -5.77
N TRP A 54 0.13 -7.99 -6.54
CA TRP A 54 -0.17 -9.33 -6.08
C TRP A 54 -0.04 -10.34 -7.21
N GLU A 55 0.26 -11.57 -6.83
CA GLU A 55 0.28 -12.75 -7.70
C GLU A 55 -0.53 -13.87 -7.04
N TYR A 56 -1.42 -14.49 -7.80
CA TYR A 56 -2.21 -15.63 -7.35
C TYR A 56 -1.48 -16.95 -7.64
N LEU A 57 -1.22 -17.73 -6.59
CA LEU A 57 -0.44 -18.97 -6.63
C LEU A 57 -1.30 -20.24 -6.50
N GLY A 58 -2.58 -20.07 -6.17
CA GLY A 58 -3.53 -21.14 -5.86
C GLY A 58 -4.10 -21.87 -7.08
N PRO A 59 -4.99 -22.86 -6.84
CA PRO A 59 -5.77 -23.49 -7.90
C PRO A 59 -6.79 -22.51 -8.51
N PRO A 60 -7.24 -22.70 -9.77
CA PRO A 60 -8.23 -21.81 -10.37
C PRO A 60 -9.49 -21.64 -9.51
N LEU A 61 -9.88 -20.40 -9.20
CA LEU A 61 -11.10 -20.12 -8.43
C LEU A 61 -12.27 -19.89 -9.38
N ASP A 62 -13.39 -20.58 -9.23
CA ASP A 62 -14.58 -20.36 -10.07
C ASP A 62 -15.47 -19.23 -9.53
N GLN A 63 -14.86 -18.08 -9.20
CA GLN A 63 -15.54 -16.90 -8.68
C GLN A 63 -14.88 -15.60 -9.11
N GLU A 64 -15.67 -14.52 -9.09
CA GLU A 64 -15.14 -13.16 -9.23
C GLU A 64 -14.35 -12.76 -7.98
N ALA A 65 -13.27 -12.00 -8.17
CA ALA A 65 -12.57 -11.36 -7.08
C ALA A 65 -12.41 -9.85 -7.32
N LYS A 66 -12.31 -9.13 -6.21
CA LYS A 66 -12.15 -7.68 -6.16
C LYS A 66 -10.99 -7.36 -5.25
N GLU A 67 -10.25 -6.31 -5.60
CA GLU A 67 -9.26 -5.71 -4.72
C GLU A 67 -9.83 -4.42 -4.14
N SER A 68 -9.63 -4.22 -2.84
CA SER A 68 -10.00 -3.00 -2.14
C SER A 68 -8.85 -2.55 -1.27
N LEU A 69 -8.72 -1.24 -1.15
CA LEU A 69 -7.66 -0.63 -0.37
C LEU A 69 -8.25 0.34 0.64
N THR A 70 -7.92 0.10 1.90
CA THR A 70 -8.45 0.83 3.05
C THR A 70 -7.30 1.52 3.78
N PHE A 71 -7.56 2.73 4.26
CA PHE A 71 -6.65 3.53 5.07
C PHE A 71 -7.35 4.00 6.34
N ASN A 72 -6.87 3.57 7.50
CA ASN A 72 -7.48 3.86 8.81
C ASN A 72 -9.01 3.62 8.81
N GLY A 73 -9.48 2.56 8.13
CA GLY A 73 -10.89 2.21 8.00
C GLY A 73 -11.65 2.89 6.85
N GLU A 74 -11.05 3.85 6.13
CA GLU A 74 -11.64 4.49 4.96
C GLU A 74 -11.21 3.81 3.66
N ILE A 75 -12.17 3.36 2.84
CA ILE A 75 -11.88 2.77 1.52
C ILE A 75 -11.50 3.90 0.57
N ILE A 76 -10.23 3.96 0.17
CA ILE A 76 -9.75 4.96 -0.80
C ILE A 76 -9.92 4.45 -2.23
N ASP A 77 -9.87 3.13 -2.42
CA ASP A 77 -9.95 2.56 -3.76
C ASP A 77 -10.62 1.18 -3.77
N THR A 78 -11.32 0.89 -4.85
CA THR A 78 -11.88 -0.44 -5.12
C THR A 78 -11.83 -0.70 -6.60
N HIS A 79 -11.03 -1.70 -6.99
CA HIS A 79 -10.92 -2.13 -8.35
C HIS A 79 -11.50 -3.52 -8.51
N ARG A 80 -12.32 -3.69 -9.55
CA ARG A 80 -12.60 -5.04 -10.04
C ARG A 80 -11.33 -5.54 -10.73
N ILE A 81 -10.90 -6.75 -10.40
CA ILE A 81 -9.91 -7.46 -11.18
C ILE A 81 -10.66 -7.84 -12.47
N ALA A 82 -10.60 -6.97 -13.48
CA ALA A 82 -11.49 -6.97 -14.66
C ALA A 82 -11.33 -8.21 -15.58
N PRO A 83 -12.24 -8.42 -16.55
CA PRO A 83 -13.38 -9.33 -16.49
C PRO A 83 -13.10 -10.74 -17.06
N GLU A 84 -13.99 -11.68 -16.70
CA GLU A 84 -14.17 -13.03 -17.28
C GLU A 84 -13.23 -14.16 -16.83
N ARG A 85 -13.74 -14.93 -15.86
CA ARG A 85 -13.40 -16.32 -15.53
C ARG A 85 -12.07 -16.53 -14.83
N ASN A 86 -12.23 -16.76 -13.54
CA ASN A 86 -11.41 -17.59 -12.69
C ASN A 86 -10.00 -17.05 -12.45
N LEU A 87 -9.76 -16.59 -11.22
CA LEU A 87 -8.40 -16.32 -10.72
C LEU A 87 -7.57 -17.58 -10.97
N ALA A 88 -6.70 -17.52 -11.98
CA ALA A 88 -5.88 -18.63 -12.41
C ALA A 88 -4.48 -18.45 -11.85
N ARG A 89 -3.78 -19.55 -11.60
CA ARG A 89 -2.38 -19.49 -11.16
C ARG A 89 -1.57 -18.59 -12.11
N GLY A 90 -0.85 -17.63 -11.55
CA GLY A 90 -0.04 -16.64 -12.28
C GLY A 90 -0.79 -15.34 -12.62
N SER A 91 -2.10 -15.24 -12.35
CA SER A 91 -2.81 -13.96 -12.40
C SER A 91 -2.13 -12.96 -11.48
N SER A 92 -1.92 -11.75 -11.97
CA SER A 92 -1.27 -10.69 -11.20
C SER A 92 -1.83 -9.31 -11.53
N SER A 93 -1.66 -8.39 -10.60
CA SER A 93 -1.97 -6.96 -10.77
C SER A 93 -0.84 -6.12 -10.19
N THR A 94 -0.65 -4.93 -10.72
CA THR A 94 0.27 -3.93 -10.19
C THR A 94 -0.38 -2.56 -10.30
N SER A 95 -0.46 -1.87 -9.17
CA SER A 95 -1.14 -0.60 -9.05
C SER A 95 -0.29 0.39 -8.25
N TYR A 96 -0.16 1.60 -8.80
CA TYR A 96 0.44 2.75 -8.13
C TYR A 96 -0.66 3.73 -7.73
N ARG A 97 -0.57 4.29 -6.53
CA ARG A 97 -1.50 5.32 -6.05
C ARG A 97 -0.79 6.30 -5.13
N SER A 98 -1.25 7.55 -5.16
CA SER A 98 -0.79 8.60 -4.26
C SER A 98 -1.81 8.89 -3.19
N ILE A 99 -1.34 9.20 -1.99
CA ILE A 99 -2.12 9.75 -0.90
C ILE A 99 -1.66 11.19 -0.71
N ASN A 100 -2.61 12.11 -0.72
CA ASN A 100 -2.31 13.45 -0.23
C ASN A 100 -2.18 13.40 1.30
N THR A 101 -0.95 13.45 1.81
CA THR A 101 -0.62 13.40 3.24
C THR A 101 -1.10 14.66 3.97
N LYS A 102 -1.04 15.81 3.31
CA LYS A 102 -1.41 17.10 3.89
C LYS A 102 -2.91 17.23 4.14
N GLU A 103 -3.75 16.59 3.34
CA GLU A 103 -5.17 16.93 3.35
C GLU A 103 -6.08 15.96 4.09
N GLN A 104 -5.75 14.67 4.28
CA GLN A 104 -6.78 13.76 4.84
C GLN A 104 -6.29 12.72 5.85
N ILE A 105 -5.58 11.65 5.49
CA ILE A 105 -5.56 10.48 6.40
C ILE A 105 -4.31 10.42 7.28
N VAL A 106 -3.14 10.74 6.72
CA VAL A 106 -1.87 10.66 7.46
C VAL A 106 -1.75 11.81 8.46
N ALA A 107 -2.06 13.04 8.03
CA ALA A 107 -2.10 14.18 8.95
C ALA A 107 -3.09 13.96 10.12
N ARG A 108 -4.26 13.34 9.87
CA ARG A 108 -5.23 13.00 10.93
C ARG A 108 -4.70 11.92 11.87
N ALA A 109 -4.13 10.85 11.34
CA ALA A 109 -3.53 9.78 12.14
C ALA A 109 -2.42 10.34 13.05
N ILE A 110 -1.54 11.17 12.49
CA ILE A 110 -0.45 11.82 13.24
C ILE A 110 -1.00 12.78 14.30
N ALA A 111 -1.96 13.64 13.94
CA ALA A 111 -2.60 14.56 14.89
C ALA A 111 -3.33 13.83 16.04
N ALA A 112 -3.82 12.62 15.78
CA ALA A 112 -4.43 11.74 16.79
C ALA A 112 -3.40 10.90 17.57
N GLY A 113 -2.12 10.91 17.18
CA GLY A 113 -1.09 10.03 17.75
C GLY A 113 -1.30 8.56 17.41
N GLU A 114 -2.02 8.27 16.34
CA GLU A 114 -2.37 6.94 15.88
C GLU A 114 -1.46 6.48 14.72
N PRO A 115 -1.21 5.16 14.60
CA PRO A 115 -0.56 4.64 13.40
C PRO A 115 -1.42 4.83 12.15
N VAL A 116 -0.75 4.97 11.02
CA VAL A 116 -1.36 4.82 9.70
C VAL A 116 -1.45 3.33 9.40
N ASP A 117 -2.66 2.83 9.14
CA ASP A 117 -2.94 1.44 8.82
C ASP A 117 -3.47 1.34 7.40
N ILE A 118 -2.73 0.62 6.55
CA ILE A 118 -3.03 0.45 5.14
C ILE A 118 -3.37 -1.02 4.91
N ILE A 119 -4.59 -1.28 4.44
CA ILE A 119 -5.09 -2.64 4.28
C ILE A 119 -5.41 -2.88 2.81
N LEU A 120 -4.71 -3.84 2.20
CA LEU A 120 -5.10 -4.41 0.91
C LEU A 120 -5.88 -5.69 1.15
N THR A 121 -7.14 -5.70 0.70
CA THR A 121 -8.02 -6.87 0.80
C THR A 121 -8.40 -7.36 -0.59
N ILE A 122 -8.21 -8.65 -0.84
CA ILE A 122 -8.69 -9.35 -2.02
C ILE A 122 -9.85 -10.25 -1.59
N SER A 123 -11.02 -10.04 -2.18
CA SER A 123 -12.27 -10.69 -1.77
C SER A 123 -13.03 -11.27 -2.95
N GLY A 124 -13.60 -12.47 -2.78
CA GLY A 124 -14.63 -13.07 -3.65
C GLY A 124 -15.98 -13.10 -2.95
N SER A 125 -16.58 -14.28 -2.78
CA SER A 125 -17.72 -14.48 -1.86
C SER A 125 -17.32 -14.29 -0.38
N GLU A 126 -16.03 -14.48 -0.08
CA GLU A 126 -15.38 -14.29 1.21
C GLU A 126 -14.02 -13.57 1.03
N THR A 127 -13.38 -13.20 2.13
CA THR A 127 -12.02 -12.64 2.08
C THR A 127 -11.01 -13.73 1.72
N LEU A 128 -10.30 -13.54 0.62
CA LEU A 128 -9.31 -14.50 0.08
C LEU A 128 -7.89 -14.17 0.54
N ALA A 129 -7.57 -12.89 0.68
CA ALA A 129 -6.30 -12.42 1.19
C ALA A 129 -6.44 -11.02 1.81
N GLU A 130 -5.63 -10.76 2.83
CA GLU A 130 -5.57 -9.46 3.49
C GLU A 130 -4.17 -9.20 4.03
N VAL A 131 -3.62 -8.03 3.70
CA VAL A 131 -2.32 -7.58 4.16
C VAL A 131 -2.45 -6.18 4.72
N HIS A 132 -1.82 -6.00 5.89
CA HIS A 132 -1.78 -4.76 6.64
C HIS A 132 -0.36 -4.21 6.59
N LEU A 133 -0.21 -2.96 6.19
CA LEU A 133 1.01 -2.17 6.37
C LEU A 133 0.71 -1.07 7.39
N ARG A 134 1.25 -1.24 8.58
CA ARG A 134 1.12 -0.28 9.68
C ARG A 134 2.37 0.57 9.78
N ALA A 135 2.23 1.88 9.79
CA ALA A 135 3.34 2.84 9.85
C ALA A 135 3.11 3.89 10.95
N LEU A 136 4.17 4.21 11.68
CA LEU A 136 4.19 5.28 12.67
C LEU A 136 5.03 6.43 12.14
N PHE A 137 4.53 7.65 12.32
CA PHE A 137 5.18 8.88 11.90
C PHE A 137 5.23 9.88 13.05
N GLU A 138 6.15 10.84 12.94
CA GLU A 138 6.13 12.07 13.72
C GLU A 138 6.13 13.29 12.80
N GLU A 139 5.62 14.41 13.30
CA GLU A 139 5.68 15.71 12.63
C GLU A 139 7.06 16.35 12.81
N THR A 140 7.61 16.90 11.73
CA THR A 140 8.85 17.69 11.70
C THR A 140 8.57 19.08 11.14
N PRO A 141 9.44 20.09 11.32
CA PRO A 141 9.24 21.43 10.76
C PRO A 141 8.99 21.46 9.25
N ASP A 142 9.52 20.47 8.53
CA ASP A 142 9.51 20.39 7.07
C ASP A 142 8.52 19.34 6.53
N GLY A 143 7.93 18.51 7.40
CA GLY A 143 6.91 17.52 7.02
C GLY A 143 6.71 16.41 8.06
N TYR A 144 6.90 15.16 7.61
CA TYR A 144 6.69 13.97 8.45
C TYR A 144 7.84 13.00 8.32
N ARG A 145 8.31 12.45 9.44
CA ARG A 145 9.36 11.43 9.50
C ARG A 145 8.77 10.06 9.83
N LEU A 146 9.11 9.04 9.06
CA LEU A 146 8.76 7.65 9.36
C LEU A 146 9.59 7.15 10.56
N LEU A 147 8.91 6.67 11.61
CA LEU A 147 9.55 6.10 12.80
C LEU A 147 9.70 4.59 12.71
N SER A 148 8.64 3.92 12.25
CA SER A 148 8.62 2.47 12.10
C SER A 148 7.52 2.07 11.14
N ALA A 149 7.68 0.92 10.50
CA ALA A 149 6.62 0.31 9.73
C ALA A 149 6.70 -1.22 9.83
N THR A 150 5.55 -1.87 9.74
CA THR A 150 5.44 -3.33 9.79
C THR A 150 4.39 -3.79 8.81
N ILE A 151 4.75 -4.79 8.00
CA ILE A 151 3.83 -5.47 7.11
C ILE A 151 3.49 -6.84 7.66
N GLN A 152 2.21 -7.18 7.67
CA GLN A 152 1.73 -8.45 8.19
C GLN A 152 0.52 -8.93 7.41
N LYS A 153 0.36 -10.24 7.28
CA LYS A 153 -0.89 -10.84 6.82
C LYS A 153 -1.90 -10.86 7.95
N ASN A 154 -3.18 -10.88 7.62
CA ASN A 154 -4.17 -11.30 8.59
C ASN A 154 -4.03 -12.82 8.83
N THR A 155 -3.76 -13.23 10.07
CA THR A 155 -3.55 -14.63 10.46
C THR A 155 -4.84 -15.44 10.58
N GLU A 156 -6.00 -14.78 10.53
CA GLU A 156 -7.31 -15.39 10.75
C GLU A 156 -8.06 -15.75 9.45
N LEU A 157 -7.42 -15.59 8.29
CA LEU A 157 -8.02 -15.98 7.02
C LEU A 157 -7.97 -17.52 6.83
N PRO A 158 -9.03 -18.10 6.22
CA PRO A 158 -9.12 -19.54 5.98
C PRO A 158 -8.01 -20.10 5.09
#